data_AF-X8JTZ6-F1
#
_entry.id   AF-X8JTZ6-F1
#
_cell.length_a   1.000
_cell.length_b   1.000
_cell.length_c   1.000
_cell.angle_alpha   90.00
_cell.angle_beta   90.00
_cell.angle_gamma   90.00
#
_symmetry.space_group_name_H-M   'P 1'
#
loop_
_entity.id
_entity.type
_entity.pdbx_description
1 polymer ?
#
loop_
_entity_poly.entity_id
_entity_poly.type
_entity_poly.pdbx_seq_one_letter_code
_entity_poly.pdbx_strand_id
1 'polypeptide(L)'
;MAAGWLADRIGRKRTIQAGSLVAILGCSLQTGAQNINFLLVGRVIAGLAIGCLSMIVPLYQSEISPPNMRGFLTGMTQFMIGMGFLVANWVGYGCQYLDNNAQWRVPLAIQVAPAVLLLLGMFFLPFSPRWLVEKGRNEEALKVIQLLHGNEQNAEFIKLEFAEMVEQIKYEKANMSSKLSDLWATKPMLKRTLTGMAVQICCQFTGINVSAYFQPTLYQALGYSGNTILLITGINNLLGQVVTFLFIYFVLDRVGRRLPLIIGAFGMAGCLAIEAAINAKFPGETSDNKVAQQTGVHLLFSSVRSSFQHRSDPCHGFTSLKFSRCVFARWEQLWLPCLTGPST
;
A
#
# COMPACT_ATOMS: atom_id res chain seq x y z
N MET A 1 3.22 -14.12 10.94
CA MET A 1 3.31 -15.02 12.11
C MET A 1 4.70 -14.97 12.75
N ALA A 2 5.77 -15.38 12.07
CA ALA A 2 7.15 -15.23 12.58
C ALA A 2 7.51 -13.77 12.91
N ALA A 3 7.11 -12.84 12.04
CA ALA A 3 7.27 -11.40 12.24
C ALA A 3 6.60 -10.87 13.53
N GLY A 4 5.45 -11.44 13.92
CA GLY A 4 4.69 -10.99 15.09
C GLY A 4 5.36 -11.44 16.38
N TRP A 5 5.67 -12.73 16.47
CA TRP A 5 6.40 -13.28 17.62
C TRP A 5 7.77 -12.61 17.81
N LEU A 6 8.47 -12.33 16.70
CA LEU A 6 9.73 -11.60 16.74
C LEU A 6 9.52 -10.15 17.18
N ALA A 7 8.54 -9.43 16.63
CA ALA A 7 8.19 -8.07 17.04
C ALA A 7 7.84 -7.94 18.53
N ASP A 8 7.14 -8.92 19.10
CA ASP A 8 6.78 -8.92 20.51
C ASP A 8 8.01 -9.21 21.40
N ARG A 9 8.89 -10.11 20.96
CA ARG A 9 10.09 -10.50 21.73
C ARG A 9 11.19 -9.44 21.72
N ILE A 10 11.62 -8.99 20.53
CA ILE A 10 12.77 -8.08 20.34
C ILE A 10 12.37 -6.61 20.14
N GLY A 11 11.08 -6.32 19.99
CA GLY A 11 10.55 -4.98 19.78
C GLY A 11 10.46 -4.58 18.31
N ARG A 12 9.44 -3.77 17.99
CA ARG A 12 9.07 -3.41 16.61
C ARG A 12 10.24 -2.77 15.85
N LYS A 13 10.96 -1.82 16.46
CA LYS A 13 12.15 -1.14 15.88
C LYS A 13 13.22 -2.15 15.43
N ARG A 14 13.63 -3.08 16.29
CA ARG A 14 14.68 -4.06 15.98
C ARG A 14 14.23 -5.06 14.91
N THR A 15 12.96 -5.43 14.91
CA THR A 15 12.43 -6.31 13.86
C THR A 15 12.40 -5.62 12.50
N ILE A 16 12.13 -4.31 12.43
CA ILE A 16 12.25 -3.55 11.19
C ILE A 16 13.71 -3.53 10.73
N GLN A 17 14.67 -3.25 11.62
CA GLN A 17 16.10 -3.28 11.26
C GLN A 17 16.55 -4.64 10.72
N ALA A 18 16.18 -5.73 11.40
CA ALA A 18 16.46 -7.09 10.94
C ALA A 18 15.79 -7.37 9.58
N GLY A 19 14.52 -6.98 9.40
CA GLY A 19 13.81 -7.12 8.14
C GLY A 19 14.47 -6.34 7.00
N SER A 20 14.94 -5.12 7.25
CA SER A 20 15.67 -4.30 6.28
C SER A 20 17.01 -4.93 5.88
N LEU A 21 17.75 -5.52 6.82
CA LEU A 21 19.00 -6.24 6.51
C LEU A 21 18.75 -7.45 5.59
N VAL A 22 17.72 -8.25 5.89
CA VAL A 22 17.35 -9.39 5.04
C VAL A 22 16.85 -8.92 3.67
N ALA A 23 16.13 -7.79 3.61
CA ALA A 23 15.71 -7.19 2.34
C ALA A 23 16.91 -6.74 1.51
N ILE A 24 17.91 -6.06 2.12
CA ILE A 24 19.14 -5.65 1.44
C ILE A 24 19.85 -6.87 0.86
N LEU A 25 20.03 -7.94 1.64
CA LEU A 25 20.64 -9.19 1.17
C LEU A 25 19.87 -9.80 -0.01
N GLY A 26 18.54 -9.94 0.11
CA GLY A 26 17.71 -10.49 -0.96
C GLY A 26 17.71 -9.65 -2.23
N CYS A 27 17.76 -8.32 -2.10
CA CYS A 27 17.83 -7.40 -3.23
C CYS A 27 19.21 -7.43 -3.89
N SER A 28 20.30 -7.42 -3.12
CA SER A 28 21.67 -7.54 -3.64
C SER A 28 21.91 -8.86 -4.37
N LEU A 29 21.34 -9.97 -3.87
CA LEU A 29 21.38 -11.27 -4.55
C LEU A 29 20.66 -11.23 -5.89
N GLN A 30 19.50 -10.54 -5.98
CA GLN A 30 18.78 -10.38 -7.25
C GLN A 30 19.58 -9.54 -8.26
N THR A 31 20.24 -8.46 -7.82
CA THR A 31 21.07 -7.62 -8.68
C THR A 31 22.29 -8.35 -9.23
N GLY A 32 22.92 -9.20 -8.40
CA GLY A 32 24.10 -9.98 -8.75
C GLY A 32 23.81 -11.31 -9.45
N ALA A 33 22.57 -11.58 -9.85
CA ALA A 33 22.19 -12.90 -10.36
C ALA A 33 22.91 -13.26 -11.66
N GLN A 34 23.57 -14.42 -11.64
CA GLN A 34 24.23 -15.04 -12.80
C GLN A 34 23.39 -16.16 -13.41
N ASN A 35 22.52 -16.80 -12.60
CA ASN A 35 21.65 -17.90 -13.00
C ASN A 35 20.21 -17.62 -12.53
N ILE A 36 19.23 -18.22 -13.22
CA ILE A 36 17.80 -18.07 -12.85
C ILE A 36 17.50 -18.56 -11.43
N ASN A 37 18.16 -19.64 -10.99
CA ASN A 37 18.04 -20.16 -9.63
C ASN A 37 18.48 -19.13 -8.58
N PHE A 38 19.51 -18.34 -8.89
CA PHE A 38 20.01 -17.29 -8.01
C PHE A 38 18.99 -16.14 -7.87
N LEU A 39 18.33 -15.79 -8.97
CA LEU A 39 17.27 -14.79 -9.00
C LEU A 39 16.02 -15.27 -8.21
N LEU A 40 15.65 -16.55 -8.34
CA LEU A 40 14.53 -17.15 -7.60
C LEU A 40 14.79 -17.18 -6.09
N VAL A 41 15.99 -17.58 -5.66
CA VAL A 41 16.36 -17.56 -4.24
C VAL A 41 16.34 -16.13 -3.68
N GLY A 42 16.91 -15.18 -4.42
CA GLY A 42 16.86 -13.76 -4.04
C GLY A 42 15.44 -13.22 -3.91
N ARG A 43 14.53 -13.61 -4.81
CA ARG A 43 13.10 -13.28 -4.77
C ARG A 43 12.40 -13.83 -3.52
N VAL A 44 12.68 -15.09 -3.15
CA VAL A 44 12.10 -15.70 -1.94
C VAL A 44 12.56 -14.96 -0.69
N ILE A 45 13.87 -14.68 -0.58
CA ILE A 45 14.44 -13.97 0.57
C ILE A 45 13.88 -12.55 0.68
N ALA A 46 13.89 -11.79 -0.42
CA ALA A 46 13.34 -10.43 -0.45
C ALA A 46 11.83 -10.42 -0.17
N GLY A 47 11.07 -11.39 -0.70
CA GLY A 47 9.64 -11.52 -0.46
C GLY A 47 9.31 -11.79 1.01
N LEU A 48 10.06 -12.67 1.67
CA LEU A 48 9.92 -12.93 3.10
C LEU A 48 10.24 -11.69 3.94
N ALA A 49 11.27 -10.92 3.56
CA ALA A 49 11.62 -9.68 4.23
C ALA A 49 10.52 -8.61 4.07
N ILE A 50 10.05 -8.36 2.85
CA ILE A 50 9.01 -7.39 2.55
C ILE A 50 7.69 -7.77 3.23
N GLY A 51 7.33 -9.07 3.27
CA GLY A 51 6.15 -9.55 3.97
C GLY A 51 6.20 -9.33 5.49
N CYS A 52 7.39 -9.48 6.09
CA CYS A 52 7.60 -9.12 7.50
C CYS A 52 7.46 -7.61 7.71
N LEU A 53 8.09 -6.79 6.85
CA LEU A 53 8.07 -5.34 6.93
C LEU A 53 6.66 -4.76 6.72
N SER A 54 5.89 -5.29 5.77
CA SER A 54 4.52 -4.83 5.47
C SER A 54 3.56 -5.01 6.63
N MET A 55 3.85 -5.91 7.56
CA MET A 55 3.06 -6.12 8.78
C MET A 55 3.52 -5.21 9.93
N ILE A 56 4.84 -5.09 10.12
CA ILE A 56 5.40 -4.42 11.30
C ILE A 56 5.43 -2.90 11.14
N VAL A 57 5.65 -2.38 9.93
CA VAL A 57 5.74 -0.93 9.69
C VAL A 57 4.42 -0.22 10.02
N PRO A 58 3.24 -0.67 9.53
CA PRO A 58 1.96 -0.06 9.91
C PRO A 58 1.67 -0.22 11.40
N LEU A 59 2.05 -1.36 12.01
CA LEU A 59 1.88 -1.58 13.44
C LEU A 59 2.70 -0.57 14.25
N TYR A 60 3.99 -0.43 13.94
CA TYR A 60 4.88 0.53 14.60
C TYR A 60 4.36 1.96 14.44
N GLN A 61 3.94 2.34 13.23
CA GLN A 61 3.32 3.65 12.99
C GLN A 61 2.07 3.84 13.83
N SER A 62 1.18 2.84 13.91
CA SER A 62 -0.01 2.96 14.74
C SER A 62 0.35 3.19 16.21
N GLU A 63 1.38 2.53 16.74
CA GLU A 63 1.80 2.65 18.14
C GLU A 63 2.45 4.00 18.49
N ILE A 64 3.07 4.70 17.53
CA ILE A 64 3.69 6.01 17.75
C ILE A 64 2.77 7.19 17.37
N SER A 65 1.70 6.92 16.61
CA SER A 65 0.82 7.97 16.09
C SER A 65 -0.13 8.49 17.17
N PRO A 66 -0.33 9.82 17.28
CA PRO A 66 -1.36 10.37 18.14
C PRO A 66 -2.75 9.94 17.64
N PRO A 67 -3.74 9.76 18.54
CA PRO A 67 -5.05 9.21 18.20
C PRO A 67 -5.79 10.02 17.12
N ASN A 68 -5.61 11.34 17.11
CA ASN A 68 -6.26 12.25 16.15
C ASN A 68 -5.73 12.12 14.71
N MET A 69 -4.48 11.68 14.51
CA MET A 69 -3.85 11.62 13.17
C MET A 69 -3.42 10.21 12.75
N ARG A 70 -3.60 9.19 13.61
CA ARG A 70 -3.25 7.79 13.33
C ARG A 70 -3.80 7.33 11.99
N GLY A 71 -5.01 7.75 11.65
CA GLY A 71 -5.65 7.36 10.40
C GLY A 71 -4.97 7.91 9.16
N PHE A 72 -4.53 9.15 9.21
CA PHE A 72 -3.80 9.83 8.14
C PHE A 72 -2.38 9.26 7.98
N LEU A 73 -1.66 9.09 9.09
CA LEU A 73 -0.32 8.49 9.12
C LEU A 73 -0.30 7.07 8.54
N THR A 74 -1.32 6.26 8.85
CA THR A 74 -1.47 4.92 8.26
C THR A 74 -1.78 4.99 6.76
N GLY A 75 -2.60 5.96 6.33
CA GLY A 75 -2.91 6.20 4.92
C GLY A 75 -1.68 6.65 4.10
N MET A 76 -0.79 7.44 4.70
CA MET A 76 0.47 7.85 4.07
C MET A 76 1.36 6.67 3.70
N THR A 77 1.34 5.57 4.46
CA THR A 77 2.10 4.36 4.11
C THR A 77 1.61 3.73 2.82
N GLN A 78 0.29 3.68 2.60
CA GLN A 78 -0.24 3.20 1.33
C GLN A 78 0.09 4.15 0.17
N PHE A 79 0.07 5.46 0.44
CA PHE A 79 0.51 6.46 -0.53
C PHE A 79 1.99 6.27 -0.91
N MET A 80 2.87 5.99 0.06
CA MET A 80 4.30 5.71 -0.19
C MET A 80 4.52 4.42 -1.00
N ILE A 81 3.69 3.39 -0.81
CA ILE A 81 3.74 2.19 -1.66
C ILE A 81 3.45 2.56 -3.13
N GLY A 82 2.43 3.38 -3.37
CA GLY A 82 2.11 3.87 -4.72
C GLY A 82 3.22 4.73 -5.32
N MET A 83 3.84 5.61 -4.53
CA MET A 83 5.03 6.37 -4.94
C MET A 83 6.19 5.43 -5.31
N GLY A 84 6.37 4.32 -4.61
CA GLY A 84 7.36 3.29 -4.96
C GLY A 84 7.11 2.69 -6.36
N PHE A 85 5.86 2.34 -6.68
CA PHE A 85 5.48 1.86 -8.01
C PHE A 85 5.70 2.92 -9.09
N LEU A 86 5.40 4.19 -8.80
CA LEU A 86 5.65 5.31 -9.71
C LEU A 86 7.15 5.41 -10.05
N VAL A 87 8.01 5.46 -9.03
CA VAL A 87 9.46 5.53 -9.22
C VAL A 87 9.97 4.30 -9.98
N ALA A 88 9.49 3.10 -9.64
CA ALA A 88 9.88 1.87 -10.34
C ALA A 88 9.54 1.90 -11.84
N ASN A 89 8.37 2.40 -12.21
CA ASN A 89 7.98 2.54 -13.62
C ASN A 89 8.85 3.55 -14.38
N TRP A 90 9.16 4.70 -13.77
CA TRP A 90 10.05 5.70 -14.38
C TRP A 90 11.50 5.23 -14.50
N VAL A 91 11.99 4.49 -13.50
CA VAL A 91 13.30 3.84 -13.55
C VAL A 91 13.32 2.79 -14.65
N GLY A 92 12.26 1.99 -14.79
CA GLY A 92 12.11 1.02 -15.88
C GLY A 92 12.11 1.68 -17.25
N TYR A 93 11.38 2.79 -17.42
CA TYR A 93 11.40 3.59 -18.63
C TYR A 93 12.79 4.16 -18.94
N GLY A 94 13.51 4.68 -17.94
CA GLY A 94 14.87 5.18 -18.12
C GLY A 94 15.87 4.08 -18.48
N CYS A 95 15.70 2.89 -17.92
CA CYS A 95 16.60 1.76 -18.18
C CYS A 95 16.37 1.10 -19.54
N GLN A 96 15.24 1.33 -20.20
CA GLN A 96 14.95 0.77 -21.52
C GLN A 96 15.91 1.25 -22.61
N TYR A 97 16.56 2.41 -22.40
CA TYR A 97 17.54 3.00 -23.33
C TYR A 97 18.95 2.43 -23.17
N LEU A 98 19.14 1.49 -22.23
CA LEU A 98 20.41 0.79 -22.05
C LEU A 98 20.36 -0.52 -22.83
N ASP A 99 21.23 -0.70 -23.81
CA ASP A 99 21.30 -1.93 -24.62
C ASP A 99 22.07 -3.09 -23.96
N ASN A 100 22.53 -2.90 -22.72
CA ASN A 100 23.44 -3.83 -22.05
C ASN A 100 22.74 -4.59 -20.90
N ASN A 101 23.41 -5.58 -20.30
CA ASN A 101 22.92 -6.32 -19.11
C ASN A 101 22.52 -5.43 -17.91
N ALA A 102 22.90 -4.16 -17.95
CA ALA A 102 22.46 -3.13 -17.02
C ALA A 102 20.93 -2.86 -17.07
N GLN A 103 20.25 -3.11 -18.20
CA GLN A 103 18.82 -2.82 -18.39
C GLN A 103 17.92 -3.41 -17.30
N TRP A 104 18.15 -4.67 -16.93
CA TRP A 104 17.35 -5.37 -15.90
C TRP A 104 18.01 -5.34 -14.52
N ARG A 105 19.33 -5.17 -14.44
CA ARG A 105 20.07 -5.12 -13.17
C ARG A 105 19.94 -3.79 -12.45
N VAL A 106 19.96 -2.66 -13.17
CA VAL A 106 19.89 -1.31 -12.58
C VAL A 106 18.55 -1.08 -11.84
N PRO A 107 17.37 -1.40 -12.40
CA PRO A 107 16.12 -1.31 -11.66
C PRO A 107 16.12 -2.16 -10.38
N LEU A 108 16.68 -3.36 -10.44
CA LEU A 108 16.82 -4.25 -9.28
C LEU A 108 17.87 -3.77 -8.27
N ALA A 109 18.86 -2.98 -8.69
CA ALA A 109 19.84 -2.37 -7.78
C ALA A 109 19.23 -1.20 -7.02
N ILE A 110 18.42 -0.38 -7.71
CA ILE A 110 17.81 0.82 -7.13
C ILE A 110 16.89 0.48 -5.95
N GLN A 111 16.25 -0.69 -5.94
CA GLN A 111 15.42 -1.13 -4.80
C GLN A 111 16.22 -1.32 -3.49
N VAL A 112 17.56 -1.46 -3.54
CA VAL A 112 18.43 -1.54 -2.36
C VAL A 112 18.48 -0.19 -1.64
N ALA A 113 18.45 0.92 -2.38
CA ALA A 113 18.54 2.27 -1.81
C ALA A 113 17.45 2.58 -0.77
N PRO A 114 16.13 2.39 -1.03
CA PRO A 114 15.10 2.61 -0.01
C PRO A 114 15.21 1.63 1.17
N ALA A 115 15.69 0.41 0.96
CA ALA A 115 15.90 -0.56 2.05
C ALA A 115 17.03 -0.12 3.01
N VAL A 116 18.13 0.42 2.46
CA VAL A 116 19.22 1.02 3.22
C VAL A 116 18.77 2.29 3.93
N LEU A 117 18.01 3.15 3.25
CA LEU A 117 17.45 4.36 3.86
C LEU A 117 16.54 4.02 5.05
N LEU A 118 15.69 2.99 4.92
CA LEU A 118 14.86 2.51 6.01
C LEU A 118 15.70 2.00 7.19
N LEU A 119 16.77 1.24 6.92
CA LEU A 119 17.67 0.74 7.95
C LEU A 119 18.34 1.88 8.73
N LEU A 120 18.88 2.87 8.00
CA LEU A 120 19.54 4.03 8.58
C LEU A 120 18.54 4.92 9.36
N GLY A 121 17.36 5.18 8.78
CA GLY A 121 16.31 5.97 9.41
C GLY A 121 15.80 5.36 10.72
N MET A 122 15.76 4.03 10.81
CA MET A 122 15.34 3.34 12.04
C MET A 122 16.30 3.55 13.21
N PHE A 123 17.57 3.91 12.99
CA PHE A 123 18.48 4.24 14.11
C PHE A 123 18.04 5.50 14.84
N PHE A 124 17.56 6.52 14.12
CA PHE A 124 17.12 7.81 14.67
C PHE A 124 15.75 7.76 15.35
N LEU A 125 14.89 6.81 14.97
CA LEU A 125 13.53 6.69 15.51
C LEU A 125 13.51 6.05 16.92
N PRO A 126 12.63 6.50 17.83
CA PRO A 126 12.50 5.93 19.17
C PRO A 126 11.87 4.52 19.17
N PHE A 127 12.00 3.79 20.28
CA PHE A 127 11.28 2.53 20.46
C PHE A 127 9.77 2.79 20.64
N SER A 128 8.95 1.80 20.31
CA SER A 128 7.51 1.91 20.55
C SER A 128 7.21 2.07 22.04
N PRO A 129 6.42 3.08 22.45
CA PRO A 129 6.10 3.31 23.85
C PRO A 129 5.31 2.13 24.46
N ARG A 130 4.40 1.54 23.68
CA ARG A 130 3.62 0.35 24.09
C ARG A 130 4.54 -0.83 24.42
N TRP A 131 5.56 -1.08 23.59
CA TRP A 131 6.53 -2.14 23.84
C TRP A 131 7.41 -1.88 25.06
N LEU A 132 7.80 -0.61 25.29
CA LEU A 132 8.59 -0.24 26.48
C LEU A 132 7.81 -0.49 27.78
N VAL A 133 6.52 -0.13 27.82
CA VAL A 133 5.64 -0.43 28.96
C VAL A 133 5.48 -1.95 29.15
N GLU A 134 5.34 -2.69 28.06
CA GLU A 134 5.23 -4.16 28.11
C GLU A 134 6.48 -4.83 28.73
N LYS A 135 7.67 -4.24 28.54
CA LYS A 135 8.93 -4.69 29.15
C LYS A 135 9.19 -4.10 30.55
N GLY A 136 8.29 -3.29 31.10
CA GLY A 136 8.43 -2.64 32.41
C GLY A 136 9.33 -1.41 32.42
N ARG A 137 9.74 -0.89 31.25
CA ARG A 137 10.60 0.30 31.11
C ARG A 137 9.76 1.58 31.02
N ASN A 138 9.00 1.85 32.08
CA ASN A 138 8.00 2.91 32.11
C ASN A 138 8.60 4.32 31.98
N GLU A 139 9.76 4.57 32.58
CA GLU A 139 10.44 5.88 32.50
C GLU A 139 10.87 6.24 31.07
N GLU A 140 11.37 5.25 30.32
CA GLU A 140 11.72 5.44 28.91
C GLU A 140 10.49 5.62 28.03
N ALA A 141 9.42 4.87 28.31
CA ALA A 141 8.16 5.01 27.59
C ALA A 141 7.60 6.44 27.74
N LEU A 142 7.65 7.00 28.94
CA LEU A 142 7.21 8.36 29.23
C LEU A 142 8.04 9.40 28.47
N LYS A 143 9.37 9.25 28.43
CA LYS A 143 10.25 10.12 27.62
C LYS A 143 9.93 10.06 26.12
N VAL A 144 9.62 8.88 25.60
CA VAL A 144 9.22 8.71 24.19
C VAL A 144 7.87 9.38 23.92
N ILE A 145 6.88 9.24 24.79
CA ILE A 145 5.57 9.89 24.62
C ILE A 145 5.69 11.41 24.69
N GLN A 146 6.53 11.94 25.59
CA GLN A 146 6.85 13.36 25.66
C GLN A 146 7.50 13.86 24.35
N LEU A 147 8.43 13.10 23.79
CA LEU A 147 9.04 13.40 22.49
C LEU A 147 8.00 13.40 21.36
N LEU A 148 7.05 12.46 21.37
CA LEU A 148 6.03 12.32 20.33
C LEU A 148 4.96 13.44 20.38
N HIS A 149 4.62 13.93 21.57
CA HIS A 149 3.62 14.99 21.74
C HIS A 149 4.15 16.40 21.47
N GLY A 150 5.48 16.59 21.43
CA GLY A 150 6.10 17.90 21.35
C GLY A 150 5.96 18.68 22.67
N ASN A 151 6.98 19.44 23.03
CA ASN A 151 7.04 20.11 24.33
C ASN A 151 5.85 21.06 24.58
N GLU A 152 5.33 20.99 25.81
CA GLU A 152 4.65 22.02 26.62
C GLU A 152 3.12 22.09 26.78
N GLN A 153 2.26 21.61 25.87
CA GLN A 153 0.86 22.02 26.02
C GLN A 153 -0.02 21.28 27.04
N ASN A 154 0.40 20.17 27.66
CA ASN A 154 -0.24 19.64 28.89
C ASN A 154 0.56 18.46 29.45
N ALA A 155 1.54 18.72 30.33
CA ALA A 155 2.26 17.65 31.03
C ALA A 155 1.32 16.71 31.82
N GLU A 156 0.16 17.21 32.25
CA GLU A 156 -0.90 16.44 32.89
C GLU A 156 -1.63 15.52 31.91
N PHE A 157 -1.98 16.00 30.72
CA PHE A 157 -2.60 15.19 29.66
C PHE A 157 -1.69 14.04 29.24
N ILE A 158 -0.40 14.29 29.06
CA ILE A 158 0.59 13.26 28.71
C ILE A 158 0.69 12.19 29.80
N LYS A 159 0.67 12.60 31.08
CA LYS A 159 0.67 11.65 32.21
C LYS A 159 -0.61 10.83 32.29
N LEU A 160 -1.75 11.45 31.99
CA LEU A 160 -3.05 10.78 31.99
C LEU A 160 -3.15 9.76 30.85
N GLU A 161 -2.77 10.14 29.62
CA GLU A 161 -2.70 9.22 28.48
C GLU A 161 -1.72 8.06 28.74
N PHE A 162 -0.57 8.35 29.36
CA PHE A 162 0.37 7.30 29.75
C PHE A 162 -0.23 6.36 30.80
N ALA A 163 -0.92 6.88 31.80
CA ALA A 163 -1.58 6.08 32.83
C ALA A 163 -2.67 5.17 32.23
N GLU A 164 -3.51 5.71 31.34
CA GLU A 164 -4.52 4.96 30.59
C GLU A 164 -3.88 3.84 29.76
N MET A 165 -2.78 4.14 29.05
CA MET A 165 -2.06 3.15 28.26
C MET A 165 -1.49 2.02 29.13
N VAL A 166 -0.91 2.35 30.28
CA VAL A 166 -0.36 1.37 31.23
C VAL A 166 -1.48 0.49 31.80
N GLU A 167 -2.61 1.07 32.17
CA GLU A 167 -3.76 0.33 32.68
C GLU A 167 -4.33 -0.62 31.62
N GLN A 168 -4.49 -0.13 30.38
CA GLN A 168 -4.96 -0.96 29.27
C GLN A 168 -4.02 -2.15 29.01
N ILE A 169 -2.70 -1.94 29.02
CA ILE A 169 -1.72 -3.02 28.81
C ILE A 169 -1.73 -4.01 29.98
N LYS A 170 -1.88 -3.54 31.22
CA LYS A 170 -2.01 -4.42 32.40
C LYS A 170 -3.27 -5.27 32.32
N TYR A 171 -4.40 -4.67 31.92
CA TYR A 171 -5.66 -5.36 31.70
C TYR A 171 -5.53 -6.42 30.59
N GLU A 172 -4.92 -6.07 29.46
CA GLU A 172 -4.67 -7.00 28.36
C GLU A 172 -3.78 -8.17 28.80
N LYS A 173 -2.68 -7.93 29.54
CA LYS A 173 -1.81 -9.00 30.06
C LYS A 173 -2.51 -9.93 31.05
N ALA A 174 -3.42 -9.39 31.87
CA ALA A 174 -4.12 -10.17 32.89
C ALA A 174 -5.28 -10.99 32.31
N ASN A 175 -5.99 -10.46 31.30
CA ASN A 175 -7.26 -11.01 30.83
C ASN A 175 -7.22 -11.57 29.41
N MET A 176 -6.16 -11.35 28.64
CA MET A 176 -6.08 -11.77 27.24
C MET A 176 -4.89 -12.71 27.03
N SER A 177 -5.15 -13.91 26.51
CA SER A 177 -4.06 -14.82 26.13
C SER A 177 -3.57 -14.45 24.73
N SER A 178 -2.24 -14.42 24.55
CA SER A 178 -1.61 -14.12 23.25
C SER A 178 -1.54 -15.36 22.33
N LYS A 179 -2.31 -16.40 22.62
CA LYS A 179 -2.29 -17.66 21.85
C LYS A 179 -3.05 -17.48 20.54
N LEU A 180 -2.52 -18.08 19.47
CA LEU A 180 -3.13 -18.03 18.14
C LEU A 180 -4.54 -18.67 18.11
N SER A 181 -4.81 -19.58 19.05
CA SER A 181 -6.13 -20.19 19.25
C SER A 181 -7.22 -19.17 19.62
N ASP A 182 -6.85 -18.06 20.25
CA ASP A 182 -7.81 -17.10 20.81
C ASP A 182 -8.49 -16.25 19.73
N LEU A 183 -7.85 -16.16 18.55
CA LEU A 183 -8.45 -15.56 17.36
C LEU A 183 -9.76 -16.25 16.95
N TRP A 184 -9.89 -17.55 17.27
CA TRP A 184 -11.03 -18.39 16.93
C TRP A 184 -11.87 -18.79 18.14
N ALA A 185 -11.37 -18.55 19.37
CA ALA A 185 -12.01 -19.01 20.60
C ALA A 185 -13.33 -18.28 20.92
N THR A 186 -13.43 -17.00 20.58
CA THR A 186 -14.54 -16.13 21.02
C THR A 186 -15.29 -15.55 19.82
N LYS A 187 -16.64 -15.64 19.79
CA LYS A 187 -17.48 -15.11 18.68
C LYS A 187 -17.13 -13.67 18.25
N PRO A 188 -16.93 -12.70 19.17
CA PRO A 188 -16.42 -11.37 18.84
C PRO A 188 -15.08 -11.35 18.10
N MET A 189 -14.09 -12.12 18.56
CA MET A 189 -12.77 -12.18 17.94
C MET A 189 -12.83 -12.87 16.58
N LEU A 190 -13.62 -13.95 16.48
CA LEU A 190 -13.88 -14.63 15.21
C LEU A 190 -14.49 -13.67 14.17
N LYS A 191 -15.50 -12.88 14.55
CA LYS A 191 -16.10 -11.89 13.66
C LYS A 191 -15.09 -10.84 13.19
N ARG A 192 -14.21 -10.35 14.09
CA ARG A 192 -13.15 -9.39 13.74
C ARG A 192 -12.12 -10.01 12.79
N THR A 193 -11.65 -11.22 13.08
CA THR A 193 -10.69 -11.96 12.25
C THR A 193 -11.25 -12.26 10.86
N LEU A 194 -12.48 -12.81 10.79
CA LEU A 194 -13.15 -13.10 9.52
C LEU A 194 -13.40 -11.83 8.69
N THR A 195 -13.79 -10.73 9.32
CA THR A 195 -13.98 -9.45 8.60
C THR A 195 -12.65 -8.95 8.03
N GLY A 196 -11.56 -9.02 8.81
CA GLY A 196 -10.23 -8.65 8.32
C GLY A 196 -9.73 -9.54 7.17
N MET A 197 -9.93 -10.86 7.29
CA MET A 197 -9.61 -11.81 6.22
C MET A 197 -10.44 -11.55 4.96
N ALA A 198 -11.75 -11.35 5.10
CA ALA A 198 -12.64 -11.06 3.98
C ALA A 198 -12.22 -9.77 3.25
N VAL A 199 -11.88 -8.71 4.00
CA VAL A 199 -11.39 -7.46 3.40
C VAL A 199 -10.09 -7.69 2.62
N GLN A 200 -9.11 -8.42 3.17
CA GLN A 200 -7.86 -8.70 2.45
C GLN A 200 -8.08 -9.58 1.22
N ILE A 201 -8.97 -10.57 1.30
CA ILE A 201 -9.34 -11.43 0.17
C ILE A 201 -9.99 -10.59 -0.93
N CYS A 202 -10.99 -9.77 -0.59
CA CYS A 202 -11.63 -8.85 -1.52
C CYS A 202 -10.62 -7.88 -2.14
N CYS A 203 -9.67 -7.34 -1.36
CA CYS A 203 -8.61 -6.48 -1.88
C CYS A 203 -7.74 -7.17 -2.93
N GLN A 204 -7.43 -8.47 -2.77
CA GLN A 204 -6.63 -9.20 -3.76
C GLN A 204 -7.46 -9.58 -5.01
N PHE A 205 -8.75 -9.87 -4.84
CA PHE A 205 -9.68 -10.16 -5.95
C PHE A 205 -9.98 -8.96 -6.84
N THR A 206 -9.60 -7.74 -6.45
CA THR A 206 -9.64 -6.58 -7.34
C THR A 206 -8.74 -6.73 -8.58
N GLY A 207 -7.81 -7.69 -8.59
CA GLY A 207 -6.89 -7.89 -9.72
C GLY A 207 -5.78 -6.85 -9.80
N ILE A 208 -5.60 -6.04 -8.75
CA ILE A 208 -4.61 -4.95 -8.72
C ILE A 208 -3.20 -5.38 -9.12
N ASN A 209 -2.75 -6.54 -8.63
CA ASN A 209 -1.42 -7.06 -8.94
C ASN A 209 -1.33 -7.55 -10.40
N VAL A 210 -2.40 -8.18 -10.91
CA VAL A 210 -2.45 -8.65 -12.30
C VAL A 210 -2.37 -7.44 -13.24
N SER A 211 -3.14 -6.40 -12.96
CA SER A 211 -3.06 -5.17 -13.76
C SER A 211 -1.68 -4.54 -13.70
N ALA A 212 -1.07 -4.41 -12.51
CA ALA A 212 0.25 -3.81 -12.36
C ALA A 212 1.37 -4.58 -13.08
N TYR A 213 1.32 -5.92 -13.11
CA TYR A 213 2.35 -6.74 -13.76
C TYR A 213 2.15 -6.85 -15.28
N PHE A 214 0.91 -6.98 -15.74
CA PHE A 214 0.60 -7.21 -17.15
C PHE A 214 0.24 -5.93 -17.92
N GLN A 215 0.28 -4.76 -17.27
CA GLN A 215 0.01 -3.47 -17.90
C GLN A 215 0.79 -3.25 -19.21
N PRO A 216 2.12 -3.49 -19.30
CA PRO A 216 2.84 -3.34 -20.57
C PRO A 216 2.38 -4.33 -21.64
N THR A 217 2.14 -5.59 -21.27
CA THR A 217 1.67 -6.66 -22.18
C THR A 217 0.28 -6.35 -22.73
N LEU A 218 -0.60 -5.79 -21.89
CA LEU A 218 -1.94 -5.39 -22.29
C LEU A 218 -1.91 -4.24 -23.30
N TYR A 219 -1.07 -3.22 -23.08
CA TYR A 219 -0.88 -2.15 -24.06
C TYR A 219 -0.24 -2.64 -25.36
N GLN A 220 0.65 -3.63 -25.30
CA GLN A 220 1.22 -4.26 -26.48
C GLN A 220 0.14 -4.97 -27.31
N ALA A 221 -0.79 -5.67 -26.65
CA ALA A 221 -1.92 -6.31 -27.32
C ALA A 221 -2.88 -5.32 -28.01
N LEU A 222 -2.91 -4.05 -27.57
CA LEU A 222 -3.70 -2.98 -28.20
C LEU A 222 -3.04 -2.35 -29.43
N GLY A 223 -1.85 -2.82 -29.83
CA GLY A 223 -1.10 -2.31 -30.98
C GLY A 223 -0.24 -1.08 -30.68
N TYR A 224 -0.08 -0.69 -29.40
CA TYR A 224 0.98 0.25 -29.03
C TYR A 224 2.32 -0.46 -29.10
N SER A 225 3.33 0.17 -29.69
CA SER A 225 4.65 -0.41 -29.91
C SER A 225 5.77 0.44 -29.28
N GLY A 226 6.83 -0.24 -28.83
CA GLY A 226 8.07 0.37 -28.36
C GLY A 226 7.93 1.22 -27.08
N ASN A 227 8.73 2.30 -27.03
CA ASN A 227 8.92 3.15 -25.85
C ASN A 227 7.63 3.85 -25.37
N THR A 228 6.64 3.98 -26.24
CA THR A 228 5.36 4.63 -25.93
C THR A 228 4.57 3.86 -24.87
N ILE A 229 4.73 2.53 -24.79
CA ILE A 229 4.02 1.68 -23.81
C ILE A 229 4.43 2.03 -22.37
N LEU A 230 5.73 2.11 -22.12
CA LEU A 230 6.28 2.43 -20.81
C LEU A 230 6.02 3.91 -20.45
N LEU A 231 5.99 4.80 -21.44
CA LEU A 231 5.63 6.21 -21.26
C LEU A 231 4.16 6.36 -20.82
N ILE A 232 3.23 5.73 -21.54
CA ILE A 232 1.79 5.72 -21.19
C ILE A 232 1.60 5.13 -19.79
N THR A 233 2.31 4.04 -19.49
CA THR A 233 2.30 3.41 -18.16
C THR A 233 2.78 4.36 -17.06
N GLY A 234 3.87 5.08 -17.29
CA GLY A 234 4.41 6.06 -16.34
C GLY A 234 3.47 7.23 -16.08
N ILE A 235 2.89 7.81 -17.15
CA ILE A 235 1.91 8.91 -17.04
C ILE A 235 0.65 8.45 -16.30
N ASN A 236 0.13 7.26 -16.62
CA ASN A 236 -1.06 6.73 -15.97
C ASN A 236 -0.83 6.52 -14.46
N ASN A 237 0.32 5.96 -14.08
CA ASN A 237 0.69 5.79 -12.67
C ASN A 237 0.89 7.14 -11.96
N LEU A 238 1.49 8.14 -12.62
CA LEU A 238 1.66 9.49 -12.05
C LEU A 238 0.31 10.14 -11.78
N LEU A 239 -0.58 10.14 -12.77
CA LEU A 239 -1.94 10.63 -12.61
C LEU A 239 -2.63 9.87 -11.48
N GLY A 240 -2.49 8.54 -11.44
CA GLY A 240 -2.90 7.63 -10.36
C GLY A 240 -2.68 8.22 -8.99
N GLN A 241 -1.40 8.45 -8.73
CA GLN A 241 -0.91 8.90 -7.45
C GLN A 241 -1.43 10.28 -7.06
N VAL A 242 -1.58 11.20 -8.02
CA VAL A 242 -2.11 12.55 -7.77
C VAL A 242 -3.56 12.51 -7.30
N VAL A 243 -4.42 11.69 -7.91
CA VAL A 243 -5.82 11.61 -7.47
C VAL A 243 -5.96 10.85 -6.15
N THR A 244 -5.14 9.83 -5.92
CA THR A 244 -5.10 9.16 -4.61
C THR A 244 -4.70 10.15 -3.51
N PHE A 245 -3.70 11.01 -3.76
CA PHE A 245 -3.32 12.07 -2.83
C PHE A 245 -4.48 13.03 -2.53
N LEU A 246 -5.12 13.56 -3.59
CA LEU A 246 -6.26 14.47 -3.46
C LEU A 246 -7.41 13.84 -2.67
N PHE A 247 -7.69 12.56 -2.90
CA PHE A 247 -8.77 11.89 -2.18
C PHE A 247 -8.44 11.63 -0.71
N ILE A 248 -7.21 11.20 -0.40
CA ILE A 248 -6.77 11.02 0.98
C ILE A 248 -6.92 12.35 1.74
N TYR A 249 -6.49 13.45 1.15
CA TYR A 249 -6.53 14.76 1.78
C TYR A 249 -7.96 15.33 1.92
N PHE A 250 -8.80 15.23 0.88
CA PHE A 250 -10.10 15.89 0.88
C PHE A 250 -11.26 15.03 1.39
N VAL A 251 -11.19 13.71 1.19
CA VAL A 251 -12.34 12.82 1.36
C VAL A 251 -12.20 11.93 2.60
N LEU A 252 -10.99 11.46 2.91
CA LEU A 252 -10.78 10.46 3.96
C LEU A 252 -11.19 10.98 5.34
N ASP A 253 -10.86 12.24 5.65
CA ASP A 253 -11.22 12.87 6.93
C ASP A 253 -12.67 13.35 7.00
N ARG A 254 -13.36 13.52 5.86
CA ARG A 254 -14.73 14.07 5.81
C ARG A 254 -15.84 13.02 5.70
N VAL A 255 -15.59 11.91 4.99
CA VAL A 255 -16.64 10.96 4.56
C VAL A 255 -16.62 9.66 5.38
N GLY A 256 -15.58 9.47 6.20
CA GLY A 256 -15.37 8.23 6.96
C GLY A 256 -14.92 7.07 6.06
N ARG A 257 -14.50 5.96 6.68
CA ARG A 257 -13.78 4.87 5.98
C ARG A 257 -14.67 3.80 5.32
N ARG A 258 -15.90 3.59 5.82
CA ARG A 258 -16.79 2.50 5.36
C ARG A 258 -17.45 2.79 4.02
N LEU A 259 -17.95 4.02 3.83
CA LEU A 259 -18.70 4.41 2.64
C LEU A 259 -17.82 4.38 1.37
N PRO A 260 -16.59 4.91 1.39
CA PRO A 260 -15.67 4.74 0.27
C PRO A 260 -15.52 3.26 -0.10
N LEU A 261 -15.24 2.38 0.87
CA LEU A 261 -14.95 0.97 0.62
C LEU A 261 -16.11 0.23 -0.07
N ILE A 262 -17.35 0.53 0.33
CA ILE A 262 -18.55 -0.06 -0.30
C ILE A 262 -18.77 0.51 -1.71
N ILE A 263 -18.70 1.83 -1.88
CA ILE A 263 -18.91 2.48 -3.18
C ILE A 263 -17.85 2.03 -4.18
N GLY A 264 -16.58 1.95 -3.75
CA GLY A 264 -15.51 1.45 -4.59
C GLY A 264 -15.64 -0.03 -4.91
N ALA A 265 -16.08 -0.87 -3.98
CA ALA A 265 -16.32 -2.29 -4.28
C ALA A 265 -17.37 -2.47 -5.39
N PHE A 266 -18.50 -1.75 -5.31
CA PHE A 266 -19.51 -1.77 -6.37
C PHE A 266 -19.03 -1.11 -7.68
N GLY A 267 -18.27 -0.02 -7.58
CA GLY A 267 -17.68 0.65 -8.73
C GLY A 267 -16.68 -0.25 -9.47
N MET A 268 -15.82 -0.95 -8.75
CA MET A 268 -14.87 -1.93 -9.30
C MET A 268 -15.59 -3.11 -9.92
N ALA A 269 -16.59 -3.67 -9.24
CA ALA A 269 -17.38 -4.77 -9.78
C ALA A 269 -18.05 -4.39 -11.12
N GLY A 270 -18.60 -3.18 -11.20
CA GLY A 270 -19.17 -2.65 -12.44
C GLY A 270 -18.13 -2.48 -13.55
N CYS A 271 -16.97 -1.88 -13.25
CA CYS A 271 -15.91 -1.68 -14.24
C CYS A 271 -15.34 -2.99 -14.76
N LEU A 272 -15.06 -3.96 -13.87
CA LEU A 272 -14.57 -5.29 -14.24
C LEU A 272 -15.60 -6.09 -15.04
N ALA A 273 -16.90 -5.97 -14.73
CA ALA A 273 -17.96 -6.60 -15.50
C ALA A 273 -18.06 -6.03 -16.93
N ILE A 274 -17.91 -4.71 -17.08
CA ILE A 274 -17.90 -4.06 -18.40
C ILE A 274 -16.65 -4.47 -19.19
N GLU A 275 -15.49 -4.49 -18.54
CA GLU A 275 -14.24 -4.95 -19.16
C GLU A 275 -14.35 -6.40 -19.64
N ALA A 276 -14.86 -7.31 -18.81
CA ALA A 276 -15.08 -8.70 -19.18
C ALA A 276 -16.03 -8.82 -20.38
N ALA A 277 -17.10 -8.02 -20.42
CA ALA A 277 -18.03 -8.00 -21.55
C ALA A 277 -17.40 -7.48 -22.85
N ILE A 278 -16.52 -6.47 -22.77
CA ILE A 278 -15.79 -5.94 -23.92
C ILE A 278 -14.78 -6.97 -24.45
N ASN A 279 -13.97 -7.57 -23.56
CA ASN A 279 -12.99 -8.59 -23.94
C ASN A 279 -13.65 -9.83 -24.54
N ALA A 280 -14.83 -10.25 -24.05
CA ALA A 280 -15.57 -11.37 -24.60
C ALA A 280 -16.14 -11.10 -26.00
N LYS A 281 -16.50 -9.84 -26.31
CA LYS A 281 -17.13 -9.47 -27.58
C LYS A 281 -16.12 -9.06 -28.66
N PHE A 282 -14.94 -8.58 -28.28
CA PHE A 282 -13.89 -8.13 -29.20
C PHE A 282 -12.51 -8.70 -28.82
N PRO A 283 -12.26 -10.01 -29.05
CA PRO A 283 -10.96 -10.61 -28.78
C PRO A 283 -9.86 -9.92 -29.60
N GLY A 284 -8.71 -9.68 -28.95
CA GLY A 284 -7.59 -8.86 -29.40
C GLY A 284 -7.01 -9.19 -30.77
N GLU A 285 -7.23 -10.40 -31.28
CA GLU A 285 -6.62 -10.87 -32.54
C GLU A 285 -7.53 -10.69 -33.77
N THR A 286 -8.81 -10.34 -33.61
CA THR A 286 -9.80 -10.46 -34.71
C THR A 286 -10.73 -9.27 -34.92
N SER A 287 -10.61 -8.18 -34.14
CA SER A 287 -11.59 -7.09 -34.13
C SER A 287 -10.98 -5.71 -34.45
N ASP A 288 -11.52 -5.01 -35.44
CA ASP A 288 -11.04 -3.70 -35.93
C ASP A 288 -11.45 -2.50 -35.04
N ASN A 289 -12.24 -2.72 -33.98
CA ASN A 289 -12.70 -1.68 -33.06
C ASN A 289 -11.68 -1.38 -31.95
N LYS A 290 -10.58 -0.72 -32.33
CA LYS A 290 -9.51 -0.26 -31.42
C LYS A 290 -10.05 0.60 -30.26
N VAL A 291 -11.11 1.38 -30.49
CA VAL A 291 -11.74 2.25 -29.47
C VAL A 291 -12.39 1.44 -28.33
N ALA A 292 -13.02 0.31 -28.63
CA ALA A 292 -13.67 -0.52 -27.60
C ALA A 292 -12.62 -1.22 -26.71
N GLN A 293 -11.53 -1.70 -27.31
CA GLN A 293 -10.42 -2.31 -26.58
C GLN A 293 -9.66 -1.28 -25.74
N GLN A 294 -9.40 -0.08 -26.27
CA GLN A 294 -8.85 1.04 -25.50
C GLN A 294 -9.76 1.42 -24.32
N THR A 295 -11.08 1.42 -24.50
CA THR A 295 -12.06 1.70 -23.44
C THR A 295 -12.04 0.62 -22.35
N GLY A 296 -11.95 -0.67 -22.71
CA GLY A 296 -11.82 -1.77 -21.75
C GLY A 296 -10.55 -1.66 -20.91
N VAL A 297 -9.44 -1.31 -21.55
CA VAL A 297 -8.16 -1.06 -20.86
C VAL A 297 -8.22 0.20 -19.98
N HIS A 298 -8.89 1.26 -20.40
CA HIS A 298 -9.13 2.44 -19.55
C HIS A 298 -9.98 2.12 -18.31
N LEU A 299 -10.96 1.23 -18.43
CA LEU A 299 -11.80 0.77 -17.32
C LEU A 299 -11.06 -0.15 -16.34
N LEU A 300 -10.13 -0.98 -16.83
CA LEU A 300 -9.16 -1.69 -16.00
C LEU A 300 -8.35 -0.73 -15.15
N PHE A 301 -7.80 0.31 -15.77
CA PHE A 301 -6.94 1.24 -15.05
C PHE A 301 -7.71 2.17 -14.11
N SER A 302 -8.96 2.51 -14.42
CA SER A 302 -9.82 3.29 -13.53
C SER A 302 -10.31 2.47 -12.32
N SER A 303 -10.52 1.16 -12.47
CA SER A 303 -10.91 0.26 -11.36
C SER A 303 -9.74 -0.05 -10.42
N VAL A 304 -8.55 -0.29 -10.95
CA VAL A 304 -7.26 -0.34 -10.22
C VAL A 304 -7.03 0.89 -9.35
N ARG A 305 -7.39 2.06 -9.89
CA ARG A 305 -7.27 3.36 -9.18
C ARG A 305 -8.20 3.47 -7.98
N SER A 306 -9.39 2.88 -8.03
CA SER A 306 -10.28 2.78 -6.87
C SER A 306 -9.81 1.77 -5.83
N SER A 307 -8.97 0.79 -6.19
CA SER A 307 -8.40 -0.19 -5.24
C SER A 307 -7.37 0.44 -4.28
N PHE A 308 -6.53 1.35 -4.77
CA PHE A 308 -5.56 2.09 -3.93
C PHE A 308 -6.25 3.00 -2.90
N GLN A 309 -7.49 3.41 -3.19
CA GLN A 309 -8.29 4.31 -2.38
C GLN A 309 -8.82 3.68 -1.08
N HIS A 310 -8.89 2.35 -1.01
CA HIS A 310 -9.66 1.65 0.04
C HIS A 310 -8.84 0.95 1.10
N ARG A 311 -7.51 1.06 1.07
CA ARG A 311 -6.64 0.37 2.04
C ARG A 311 -6.56 1.02 3.43
N SER A 312 -7.40 2.01 3.74
CA SER A 312 -7.48 2.64 5.05
C SER A 312 -8.59 2.01 5.91
N ASP A 313 -8.18 1.39 7.02
CA ASP A 313 -8.99 0.54 7.92
C ASP A 313 -10.40 1.08 8.27
N PRO A 314 -11.42 0.23 8.39
CA PRO A 314 -12.79 0.67 8.63
C PRO A 314 -13.08 0.82 10.13
N CYS A 315 -13.05 2.04 10.66
CA CYS A 315 -13.69 2.37 11.95
C CYS A 315 -14.38 3.75 11.87
N HIS A 316 -15.72 3.71 12.01
CA HIS A 316 -16.69 4.79 12.29
C HIS A 316 -17.22 5.73 11.17
N GLY A 317 -18.56 5.87 11.19
CA GLY A 317 -19.32 7.13 11.06
C GLY A 317 -19.81 7.58 9.69
N PHE A 318 -21.13 7.74 9.52
CA PHE A 318 -21.87 8.19 8.33
C PHE A 318 -21.75 9.72 8.07
N THR A 319 -21.69 10.18 6.80
CA THR A 319 -22.75 10.94 6.06
C THR A 319 -22.19 11.80 4.91
N SER A 320 -22.89 11.78 3.76
CA SER A 320 -22.96 12.79 2.66
C SER A 320 -22.16 12.56 1.36
N LEU A 321 -22.90 12.60 0.24
CA LEU A 321 -22.64 11.89 -1.04
C LEU A 321 -22.81 12.78 -2.29
N LYS A 322 -22.58 14.10 -2.22
CA LYS A 322 -22.91 15.02 -3.34
C LYS A 322 -21.73 15.48 -4.22
N PHE A 323 -20.47 15.23 -3.85
CA PHE A 323 -19.32 15.83 -4.56
C PHE A 323 -18.69 14.97 -5.67
N SER A 324 -18.79 13.64 -5.61
CA SER A 324 -18.11 12.73 -6.56
C SER A 324 -18.67 12.75 -8.00
N ARG A 325 -19.95 13.11 -8.20
CA ARG A 325 -20.55 13.14 -9.55
C ARG A 325 -20.07 14.31 -10.40
N CYS A 326 -19.71 15.45 -9.81
CA CYS A 326 -19.31 16.65 -10.57
C CYS A 326 -17.88 16.59 -11.11
N VAL A 327 -16.95 15.96 -10.39
CA VAL A 327 -15.54 15.90 -10.80
C VAL A 327 -15.34 14.87 -11.92
N PHE A 328 -16.07 13.76 -11.88
CA PHE A 328 -15.99 12.70 -12.90
C PHE A 328 -16.53 13.17 -14.26
N ALA A 329 -17.68 13.85 -14.29
CA ALA A 329 -18.28 14.35 -15.53
C ALA A 329 -17.45 15.45 -16.21
N ARG A 330 -16.75 16.30 -15.44
CA ARG A 330 -15.90 17.37 -15.97
C ARG A 330 -14.55 16.86 -16.49
N TRP A 331 -14.15 15.66 -16.08
CA TRP A 331 -12.92 15.00 -16.50
C TRP A 331 -13.08 14.27 -17.85
N GLU A 332 -14.24 13.65 -18.08
CA GLU A 332 -14.62 13.01 -19.35
C GLU A 332 -14.57 14.00 -20.53
N GLN A 333 -14.97 15.26 -20.32
CA GLN A 333 -14.96 16.31 -21.33
C GLN A 333 -13.57 16.86 -21.70
N LEU A 334 -12.58 16.74 -20.82
CA LEU A 334 -11.23 17.26 -21.06
C LEU A 334 -10.32 16.25 -21.77
N TRP A 335 -10.65 14.95 -21.73
CA TRP A 335 -9.80 13.88 -22.23
C TRP A 335 -10.20 13.35 -23.61
N LEU A 336 -11.49 13.38 -23.98
CA LEU A 336 -11.95 12.96 -25.31
C LEU A 336 -11.21 13.63 -26.49
N PRO A 337 -10.87 14.94 -26.45
CA PRO A 337 -10.22 15.61 -27.57
C PRO A 337 -8.72 15.28 -27.76
N CYS A 338 -8.05 14.75 -26.72
CA CYS A 338 -6.61 14.45 -26.80
C CYS A 338 -6.31 13.07 -27.41
N LEU A 339 -7.32 12.19 -27.53
CA LEU A 339 -7.20 10.84 -28.09
C LEU A 339 -7.63 10.75 -29.56
N THR A 340 -8.49 11.66 -30.01
CA THR A 340 -8.74 11.87 -31.44
C THR A 340 -7.62 12.77 -31.96
N GLY A 341 -6.59 12.20 -32.57
CA GLY A 341 -5.68 12.98 -33.43
C GLY A 341 -6.49 13.79 -34.46
N PRO A 342 -5.91 14.87 -35.04
CA PRO A 342 -6.66 15.76 -35.93
C PRO A 342 -7.34 14.95 -37.03
N SER A 343 -8.67 15.04 -37.05
CA SER A 343 -9.52 14.47 -38.08
C SER A 343 -9.11 15.03 -39.45
N THR A 344 -8.59 14.17 -40.33
CA THR A 344 -8.66 14.39 -41.78
C THR A 344 -10.00 13.96 -42.30
#